data_AF-A0A8J3MC54-F1
#
_entry.id   AF-A0A8J3MC54-F1
#
_cell.length_a   1.000
_cell.length_b   1.000
_cell.length_c   1.000
_cell.angle_alpha   90.00
_cell.angle_beta   90.00
_cell.angle_gamma   90.00
#
_symmetry.space_group_name_H-M   'P 1'
#
loop_
_entity.id
_entity.type
_entity.pdbx_description
1 polymer ?
#
loop_
_entity_poly.entity_id
_entity_poly.type
_entity_poly.pdbx_seq_one_letter_code
_entity_poly.pdbx_strand_id
1 'polypeptide(L)'
;MSEQTTDRGVSWGWQEAVLEFFSPRAAQQRYSARIASANLRRAYDGAAKGRLSDGWRTANTSADSEIRVAGGLLRDRMRDLVRNNALAAQAVQVLVNNIVGTGIRPRAATGKPELDKQIDKFWQAWSARCDAHGHTDFHGLTALAVREMIEGGDLFALRRPRRTRRTSPVPLEIELFEADHLDGSKFDDSSEGTRISTGIEYDRTGRRVGYWMFPDHPGDTSPAFRRKFESIRISAQNVAHLFERQRVQSRGVPWGTPAIRALQDLGDWQVAEMVRKKTEACLVGVVVGEEGDGTAGITPEVKDSDGKAIESFRPGMFGYTNGRDIKFNSPANSGGVREWNITQMLIISAGFRVPYALMTNDMSQANFSSNRAGLNEFRRMVEQVQWSVVIPMFCQRIWDWFCEAAWTAGLIEQPDIPVEWAPPRFESVNPWQDAQTDLLETRAGFSSLPQQIAKRGYDLREVLEEQIKALKIADELGLVLDSDPRKVTRVGQAQSTSPGEADTATKPDNPAT
;
A
#
# COMPACT_ATOMS: atom_id res chain seq x y z
N MET A 1 51.55 3.17 -5.06
CA MET A 1 51.03 3.76 -6.31
C MET A 1 49.64 3.23 -6.55
N SER A 2 48.61 3.99 -6.17
CA SER A 2 47.25 3.81 -6.68
C SER A 2 46.66 5.20 -6.79
N GLU A 3 46.63 5.71 -8.00
CA GLU A 3 46.10 7.02 -8.37
C GLU A 3 44.59 7.01 -8.07
N GLN A 4 44.19 7.67 -6.98
CA GLN A 4 42.79 8.02 -6.76
C GLN A 4 42.43 9.08 -7.81
N THR A 5 41.84 8.64 -8.91
CA THR A 5 41.15 9.52 -9.86
C THR A 5 39.92 10.12 -9.19
N THR A 6 40.13 11.18 -8.42
CA THR A 6 39.04 12.06 -8.00
C THR A 6 38.44 12.67 -9.25
N ASP A 7 37.22 12.26 -9.62
CA ASP A 7 36.37 12.93 -10.61
C ASP A 7 35.99 14.33 -10.06
N ARG A 8 36.93 15.26 -10.16
CA ARG A 8 36.67 16.68 -9.93
C ARG A 8 35.91 17.18 -11.14
N GLY A 9 34.63 17.50 -10.96
CA GLY A 9 33.83 18.18 -11.97
C GLY A 9 34.56 19.41 -12.53
N VAL A 10 34.21 19.83 -13.75
CA VAL A 10 34.85 20.96 -14.43
C VAL A 10 34.71 22.22 -13.55
N SER A 11 35.77 22.58 -12.85
CA SER A 11 35.83 23.78 -12.00
C SER A 11 36.47 24.94 -12.76
N TRP A 12 36.07 26.17 -12.44
CA TRP A 12 36.73 27.38 -12.94
C TRP A 12 38.20 27.37 -12.49
N GLY A 13 39.13 27.22 -13.44
CA GLY A 13 40.55 27.08 -13.16
C GLY A 13 41.32 28.38 -13.37
N TRP A 14 42.61 28.34 -13.03
CA TRP A 14 43.53 29.47 -13.25
C TRP A 14 43.63 29.86 -14.74
N GLN A 15 43.44 28.90 -15.65
CA GLN A 15 43.44 29.16 -17.10
C GLN A 15 42.22 29.97 -17.52
N GLU A 16 41.03 29.67 -16.98
CA GLU A 16 39.82 30.45 -17.20
C GLU A 16 39.93 31.84 -16.58
N ALA A 17 40.50 31.96 -15.37
CA ALA A 17 40.72 33.25 -14.70
C ALA A 17 41.70 34.17 -15.47
N VAL A 18 42.77 33.60 -16.03
CA VAL A 18 43.71 34.34 -16.89
C VAL A 18 43.02 34.76 -18.19
N LEU A 19 42.25 33.87 -18.82
CA LEU A 19 41.50 34.22 -20.04
C LEU A 19 40.41 35.26 -19.77
N GLU A 20 39.77 35.21 -18.60
CA GLU A 20 38.71 36.13 -18.20
C GLU A 20 39.22 37.56 -18.08
N PHE A 21 40.44 37.73 -17.54
CA PHE A 21 41.10 39.02 -17.42
C PHE A 21 41.29 39.73 -18.77
N PHE A 22 41.62 38.98 -19.82
CA PHE A 22 41.86 39.54 -21.16
C PHE A 22 40.63 39.49 -22.08
N SER A 23 39.75 38.51 -21.91
CA SER A 23 38.54 38.30 -22.72
C SER A 23 37.50 37.48 -21.95
N PRO A 24 36.62 38.16 -21.18
CA PRO A 24 35.59 37.50 -20.36
C PRO A 24 34.67 36.58 -21.16
N ARG A 25 34.26 37.00 -22.37
CA ARG A 25 33.39 36.20 -23.25
C ARG A 25 34.07 34.91 -23.71
N ALA A 26 35.36 34.95 -24.04
CA ALA A 26 36.09 33.77 -24.47
C ALA A 26 36.32 32.78 -23.32
N ALA A 27 36.57 33.28 -22.10
CA ALA A 27 36.67 32.46 -20.89
C ALA A 27 35.37 31.71 -20.60
N GLN A 28 34.24 32.42 -20.65
CA GLN A 28 32.92 31.84 -20.42
C GLN A 28 32.54 30.80 -21.49
N GLN A 29 32.80 31.10 -22.78
CA GLN A 29 32.57 30.15 -23.87
C GLN A 29 33.41 28.89 -23.71
N ARG A 30 34.70 29.03 -23.39
CA ARG A 30 35.59 27.89 -23.13
C ARG A 30 35.12 27.05 -21.95
N TYR A 31 34.74 27.68 -20.84
CA TYR A 31 34.20 26.97 -19.68
C TYR A 31 32.91 26.19 -20.00
N SER A 32 31.97 26.82 -20.73
CA SER A 32 30.76 26.13 -21.19
C SER A 32 31.04 24.96 -22.13
N ALA A 33 32.02 25.10 -23.04
CA ALA A 33 32.44 24.03 -23.94
C ALA A 33 33.12 22.88 -23.17
N ARG A 34 33.88 23.17 -22.11
CA ARG A 34 34.45 22.16 -21.22
C ARG A 34 33.36 21.39 -20.48
N ILE A 35 32.34 22.06 -19.94
CA ILE A 35 31.18 21.40 -19.33
C ILE A 35 30.45 20.53 -20.36
N ALA A 36 30.18 21.05 -21.56
CA ALA A 36 29.53 20.29 -22.63
C ALA A 36 30.34 19.05 -23.04
N SER A 37 31.67 19.19 -23.18
CA SER A 37 32.57 18.06 -23.50
C SER A 37 32.65 17.03 -22.36
N ALA A 38 32.61 17.47 -21.10
CA ALA A 38 32.57 16.59 -19.94
C ALA A 38 31.24 15.85 -19.84
N ASN A 39 30.13 16.47 -20.24
CA ASN A 39 28.82 15.81 -20.34
C ASN A 39 28.79 14.80 -21.48
N LEU A 40 29.36 15.12 -22.66
CA LEU A 40 29.46 14.20 -23.81
C LEU A 40 30.38 12.99 -23.56
N ARG A 41 31.37 13.10 -22.66
CA ARG A 41 32.27 11.99 -22.30
C ARG A 41 31.66 11.03 -21.28
N ARG A 42 30.49 11.34 -20.71
CA ARG A 42 29.80 10.44 -19.77
C ARG A 42 28.88 9.50 -20.53
N ALA A 43 28.86 8.24 -20.14
CA ALA A 43 28.04 7.21 -20.77
C ALA A 43 26.56 7.23 -20.30
N TYR A 44 26.23 8.01 -19.27
CA TYR A 44 24.87 8.09 -18.70
C TYR A 44 24.44 9.56 -18.52
N ASP A 45 23.38 9.95 -19.24
CA ASP A 45 22.78 11.30 -19.14
C ASP A 45 22.27 11.61 -17.73
N GLY A 46 21.81 10.60 -16.98
CA GLY A 46 21.36 10.75 -15.59
C GLY A 46 22.47 11.13 -14.59
N ALA A 47 23.75 11.04 -14.98
CA ALA A 47 24.88 11.49 -14.17
C ALA A 47 25.38 12.89 -14.56
N ALA A 48 24.75 13.54 -15.56
CA ALA A 48 25.15 14.86 -16.02
C ALA A 48 24.89 15.90 -14.93
N LYS A 49 25.94 16.64 -14.56
CA LYS A 49 25.85 17.81 -13.69
C LYS A 49 25.84 19.06 -14.56
N GLY A 50 24.77 19.86 -14.48
CA GLY A 50 24.59 21.10 -15.22
C GLY A 50 23.39 21.90 -14.74
N ARG A 51 23.03 22.97 -15.45
CA ARG A 51 21.90 23.85 -15.08
C ARG A 51 20.56 23.11 -14.91
N LEU A 52 20.35 22.04 -15.69
CA LEU A 52 19.13 21.23 -15.61
C LEU A 52 19.11 20.27 -14.41
N SER A 53 20.27 19.99 -13.80
CA SER A 53 20.39 19.22 -12.55
C SER A 53 20.67 20.15 -11.35
N ASP A 54 20.61 21.47 -11.54
CA ASP A 54 20.89 22.44 -10.49
C ASP A 54 19.74 22.41 -9.47
N GLY A 55 20.06 22.07 -8.23
CA GLY A 55 19.07 21.72 -7.20
C GLY A 55 18.83 20.21 -6.99
N TRP A 56 19.29 19.33 -7.89
CA TRP A 56 19.20 17.88 -7.68
C TRP A 56 20.33 17.41 -6.75
N ARG A 57 20.07 17.48 -5.43
CA ARG A 57 21.01 17.02 -4.40
C ARG A 57 20.95 15.51 -4.28
N THR A 58 22.00 14.83 -4.75
CA THR A 58 22.22 13.39 -4.57
C THR A 58 23.38 13.18 -3.62
N ALA A 59 23.11 12.55 -2.47
CA ALA A 59 24.13 12.20 -1.48
C ALA A 59 24.31 10.68 -1.42
N ASN A 60 25.54 10.22 -1.22
CA ASN A 60 25.82 8.80 -0.98
C ASN A 60 25.61 8.47 0.50
N THR A 61 24.34 8.41 0.92
CA THR A 61 23.93 8.09 2.29
C THR A 61 23.32 6.70 2.39
N SER A 62 23.44 6.08 3.56
CA SER A 62 22.74 4.83 3.85
C SER A 62 21.24 5.08 4.04
N ALA A 63 20.42 4.07 3.76
CA ALA A 63 18.97 4.16 3.95
C ALA A 63 18.61 4.50 5.40
N ASP A 64 19.29 3.88 6.38
CA ASP A 64 19.04 4.17 7.80
C ASP A 64 19.39 5.61 8.18
N SER A 65 20.40 6.23 7.53
CA SER A 65 20.71 7.64 7.77
C SER A 65 19.64 8.58 7.22
N GLU A 66 19.10 8.27 6.04
CA GLU A 66 18.00 9.04 5.44
C GLU A 66 16.70 8.91 6.26
N ILE A 67 16.34 7.68 6.65
CA ILE A 67 15.13 7.39 7.43
C ILE A 67 15.24 7.99 8.83
N ARG A 68 16.40 7.96 9.47
CA ARG A 68 16.59 8.58 10.79
C ARG A 68 16.27 10.08 10.78
N VAL A 69 16.60 10.78 9.70
CA VAL A 69 16.38 12.23 9.59
C VAL A 69 14.94 12.55 9.15
N ALA A 70 14.43 11.85 8.14
CA ALA A 70 13.15 12.20 7.51
C ALA A 70 11.95 11.35 7.97
N GLY A 71 12.19 10.16 8.53
CA GLY A 71 11.19 9.13 8.75
C GLY A 71 10.01 9.57 9.62
N GLY A 72 10.28 10.22 10.76
CA GLY A 72 9.23 10.76 11.63
C GLY A 72 8.35 11.79 10.91
N LEU A 73 8.95 12.77 10.25
CA LEU A 73 8.21 13.80 9.51
C LEU A 73 7.41 13.23 8.33
N LEU A 74 7.95 12.22 7.63
CA LEU A 74 7.25 11.54 6.55
C LEU A 74 6.02 10.80 7.07
N ARG A 75 6.14 10.12 8.22
CA ARG A 75 5.03 9.46 8.91
C ARG A 75 3.95 10.46 9.31
N ASP A 76 4.31 11.54 9.98
CA ASP A 76 3.35 12.56 10.43
C ASP A 76 2.56 13.15 9.26
N ARG A 77 3.26 13.47 8.16
CA ARG A 77 2.63 13.98 6.93
C ARG A 77 1.72 12.95 6.28
N MET A 78 2.13 11.69 6.23
CA MET A 78 1.31 10.64 5.67
C MET A 78 0.04 10.41 6.49
N ARG A 79 0.14 10.38 7.83
CA ARG A 79 -1.01 10.28 8.74
C ARG A 79 -1.96 11.47 8.60
N ASP A 80 -1.44 12.68 8.40
CA ASP A 80 -2.27 13.85 8.09
C ASP A 80 -3.01 13.70 6.74
N LEU A 81 -2.28 13.29 5.69
CA LEU A 81 -2.86 13.07 4.37
C LEU A 81 -3.93 11.98 4.39
N VAL A 82 -3.72 10.86 5.10
CA VAL A 82 -4.73 9.79 5.19
C VAL A 82 -5.99 10.27 5.94
N ARG A 83 -5.85 11.15 6.92
CA ARG A 83 -7.00 11.75 7.63
C ARG A 83 -7.76 12.77 6.79
N ASN A 84 -7.06 13.57 5.99
CA ASN A 84 -7.61 14.78 5.38
C ASN A 84 -7.74 14.74 3.84
N ASN A 85 -7.11 13.77 3.17
CA ASN A 85 -7.10 13.67 1.71
C ASN A 85 -7.75 12.35 1.24
N ALA A 86 -8.84 12.47 0.49
CA ALA A 86 -9.63 11.32 0.03
C ALA A 86 -8.83 10.32 -0.84
N LEU A 87 -7.90 10.81 -1.68
CA LEU A 87 -7.08 9.93 -2.53
C LEU A 87 -6.09 9.12 -1.70
N ALA A 88 -5.45 9.76 -0.71
CA ALA A 88 -4.53 9.06 0.19
C ALA A 88 -5.26 8.03 1.04
N ALA A 89 -6.42 8.39 1.62
CA ALA A 89 -7.26 7.49 2.39
C ALA A 89 -7.69 6.27 1.58
N GLN A 90 -8.17 6.49 0.35
CA GLN A 90 -8.60 5.44 -0.56
C GLN A 90 -7.44 4.53 -0.99
N ALA A 91 -6.27 5.09 -1.27
CA ALA A 91 -5.10 4.32 -1.65
C ALA A 91 -4.66 3.32 -0.57
N VAL A 92 -4.57 3.79 0.69
CA VAL A 92 -4.26 2.91 1.83
C VAL A 92 -5.34 1.84 1.98
N GLN A 93 -6.62 2.21 1.87
CA GLN A 93 -7.72 1.24 1.98
C GLN A 93 -7.65 0.16 0.89
N VAL A 94 -7.39 0.52 -0.36
CA VAL A 94 -7.26 -0.43 -1.48
C VAL A 94 -6.11 -1.40 -1.23
N LEU A 95 -4.96 -0.92 -0.77
CA LEU A 95 -3.82 -1.77 -0.48
C LEU A 95 -4.12 -2.76 0.66
N VAL A 96 -4.68 -2.28 1.77
CA VAL A 96 -5.06 -3.14 2.92
C VAL A 96 -6.07 -4.20 2.51
N ASN A 97 -7.10 -3.81 1.74
CA ASN A 97 -8.13 -4.72 1.24
C ASN A 97 -7.55 -5.84 0.36
N ASN A 98 -6.58 -5.54 -0.49
CA ASN A 98 -6.00 -6.54 -1.37
C ASN A 98 -4.93 -7.40 -0.68
N ILE A 99 -4.13 -6.82 0.22
CA ILE A 99 -3.08 -7.54 0.93
C ILE A 99 -3.67 -8.48 2.00
N VAL A 100 -4.61 -8.00 2.80
CA VAL A 100 -5.17 -8.78 3.93
C VAL A 100 -6.55 -9.33 3.61
N GLY A 101 -7.41 -8.53 2.98
CA GLY A 101 -8.79 -8.94 2.67
C GLY A 101 -9.53 -9.41 3.92
N THR A 102 -10.09 -10.62 3.86
CA THR A 102 -10.76 -11.27 5.00
C THR A 102 -9.79 -11.95 5.98
N GLY A 103 -8.49 -11.88 5.72
CA GLY A 103 -7.43 -12.43 6.56
C GLY A 103 -6.51 -13.40 5.82
N ILE A 104 -5.29 -13.54 6.33
CA ILE A 104 -4.32 -14.55 5.93
C ILE A 104 -4.44 -15.71 6.93
N ARG A 105 -4.80 -16.90 6.45
CA ARG A 105 -5.13 -18.05 7.30
C ARG A 105 -3.97 -19.05 7.38
N PRO A 106 -3.55 -19.48 8.57
CA PRO A 106 -2.68 -20.65 8.71
C PRO A 106 -3.51 -21.95 8.67
N ARG A 107 -2.88 -23.01 8.18
CA ARG A 107 -3.28 -24.40 8.39
C ARG A 107 -2.09 -25.20 8.87
N ALA A 108 -2.24 -25.93 9.95
CA ALA A 108 -1.22 -26.86 10.40
C ALA A 108 -0.93 -27.92 9.32
N ALA A 109 0.35 -28.20 9.09
CA ALA A 109 0.82 -29.08 8.02
C ALA A 109 1.80 -30.14 8.55
N THR A 110 1.46 -30.77 9.69
CA THR A 110 2.31 -31.78 10.34
C THR A 110 2.36 -33.11 9.57
N GLY A 111 1.45 -33.29 8.60
CA GLY A 111 1.26 -34.56 7.89
C GLY A 111 0.40 -35.56 8.67
N LYS A 112 -0.16 -35.16 9.81
CA LYS A 112 -1.06 -35.96 10.65
C LYS A 112 -2.42 -35.25 10.76
N PRO A 113 -3.42 -35.63 9.94
CA PRO A 113 -4.68 -34.88 9.82
C PRO A 113 -5.42 -34.61 11.13
N GLU A 114 -5.43 -35.57 12.07
CA GLU A 114 -6.10 -35.39 13.37
C GLU A 114 -5.36 -34.37 14.26
N LEU A 115 -4.02 -34.36 14.21
CA LEU A 115 -3.22 -33.38 14.93
C LEU A 115 -3.38 -31.99 14.30
N ASP A 116 -3.34 -31.90 12.97
CA ASP A 116 -3.53 -30.65 12.24
C ASP A 116 -4.88 -30.02 12.59
N LYS A 117 -5.96 -30.81 12.55
CA LYS A 117 -7.31 -30.38 12.94
C LYS A 117 -7.40 -29.92 14.39
N GLN A 118 -6.69 -30.58 15.30
CA GLN A 118 -6.64 -30.18 16.71
C GLN A 118 -5.94 -28.82 16.87
N ILE A 119 -4.80 -28.62 16.21
CA ILE A 119 -4.03 -27.38 16.24
C ILE A 119 -4.84 -26.24 15.63
N ASP A 120 -5.46 -26.46 14.47
CA ASP A 120 -6.30 -25.47 13.79
C ASP A 120 -7.50 -25.06 14.64
N LYS A 121 -8.09 -26.01 15.39
CA LYS A 121 -9.15 -25.71 16.37
C LYS A 121 -8.64 -24.81 17.50
N PHE A 122 -7.44 -25.05 18.04
CA PHE A 122 -6.85 -24.17 19.05
C PHE A 122 -6.51 -22.80 18.48
N TRP A 123 -6.00 -22.74 17.25
CA TRP A 123 -5.74 -21.50 16.55
C TRP A 123 -7.01 -20.67 16.41
N GLN A 124 -8.09 -21.26 15.89
CA GLN A 124 -9.38 -20.57 15.74
C GLN A 124 -9.93 -20.02 17.06
N ALA A 125 -9.83 -20.80 18.16
CA ALA A 125 -10.29 -20.36 19.47
C ALA A 125 -9.44 -19.21 20.04
N TRP A 126 -8.12 -19.26 19.83
CA TRP A 126 -7.20 -18.23 20.28
C TRP A 126 -7.28 -16.96 19.43
N SER A 127 -7.30 -17.09 18.10
CA SER A 127 -7.26 -15.99 17.14
C SER A 127 -8.42 -15.02 17.33
N ALA A 128 -9.60 -15.52 17.68
CA ALA A 128 -10.79 -14.72 17.99
C ALA A 128 -10.64 -13.81 19.22
N ARG A 129 -9.60 -13.99 20.06
CA ARG A 129 -9.41 -13.28 21.34
C ARG A 129 -7.95 -12.92 21.60
N CYS A 130 -7.13 -12.86 20.55
CA CYS A 130 -5.69 -12.68 20.66
C CYS A 130 -5.26 -11.24 20.87
N ASP A 131 -6.10 -10.26 20.54
CA ASP A 131 -5.85 -8.84 20.79
C ASP A 131 -5.78 -8.54 22.30
N ALA A 132 -4.65 -7.97 22.74
CA ALA A 132 -4.42 -7.57 24.13
C ALA A 132 -5.43 -6.51 24.62
N HIS A 133 -5.95 -5.69 23.71
CA HIS A 133 -6.95 -4.66 24.03
C HIS A 133 -8.39 -5.14 23.79
N GLY A 134 -8.57 -6.31 23.17
CA GLY A 134 -9.88 -6.96 22.99
C GLY A 134 -10.80 -6.28 21.97
N HIS A 135 -10.27 -5.49 21.03
CA HIS A 135 -11.05 -4.85 19.98
C HIS A 135 -11.37 -5.79 18.82
N THR A 136 -10.44 -6.67 18.46
CA THR A 136 -10.56 -7.48 17.24
C THR A 136 -9.90 -8.86 17.34
N ASP A 137 -10.00 -9.64 16.27
CA ASP A 137 -9.36 -10.94 16.12
C ASP A 137 -8.00 -10.83 15.43
N PHE A 138 -7.34 -11.96 15.20
CA PHE A 138 -6.05 -12.01 14.52
C PHE A 138 -6.07 -11.36 13.12
N HIS A 139 -7.18 -11.49 12.39
CA HIS A 139 -7.30 -10.95 11.04
C HIS A 139 -7.46 -9.43 11.07
N GLY A 140 -8.22 -8.89 12.02
CA GLY A 140 -8.29 -7.46 12.27
C GLY A 140 -6.95 -6.87 12.73
N LEU A 141 -6.20 -7.56 13.60
CA LEU A 141 -4.83 -7.17 13.96
C LEU A 141 -3.91 -7.15 12.74
N THR A 142 -4.02 -8.16 11.86
CA THR A 142 -3.23 -8.21 10.62
C THR A 142 -3.57 -7.05 9.69
N ALA A 143 -4.86 -6.70 9.56
CA ALA A 143 -5.31 -5.57 8.75
C ALA A 143 -4.79 -4.23 9.30
N LEU A 144 -4.87 -4.03 10.62
CA LEU A 144 -4.33 -2.83 11.28
C LEU A 144 -2.80 -2.76 11.14
N ALA A 145 -2.11 -3.89 11.33
CA ALA A 145 -0.67 -4.00 11.17
C ALA A 145 -0.19 -3.60 9.76
N VAL A 146 -0.88 -4.09 8.72
CA VAL A 146 -0.58 -3.74 7.32
C VAL A 146 -0.92 -2.28 7.04
N ARG A 147 -2.04 -1.75 7.59
CA ARG A 147 -2.39 -0.33 7.47
C ARG A 147 -1.28 0.56 8.03
N GLU A 148 -0.84 0.33 9.26
CA GLU A 148 0.24 1.09 9.89
C GLU A 148 1.57 0.93 9.17
N MET A 149 1.87 -0.24 8.59
CA MET A 149 3.05 -0.40 7.74
C MET A 149 2.98 0.51 6.49
N ILE A 150 1.83 0.62 5.85
CA ILE A 150 1.66 1.42 4.63
C ILE A 150 1.67 2.93 4.97
N GLU A 151 0.93 3.32 6.01
CA GLU A 151 0.72 4.70 6.43
C GLU A 151 1.89 5.25 7.25
N GLY A 152 2.36 4.49 8.23
CA GLY A 152 3.42 4.88 9.15
C GLY A 152 4.83 4.37 8.79
N GLY A 153 4.91 3.47 7.83
CA GLY A 153 6.14 2.87 7.31
C GLY A 153 6.50 1.54 7.98
N ASP A 154 6.27 1.41 9.28
CA ASP A 154 6.49 0.18 10.04
C ASP A 154 5.58 0.05 11.26
N LEU A 155 5.49 -1.17 11.79
CA LEU A 155 4.71 -1.51 12.99
C LEU A 155 5.41 -2.63 13.77
N PHE A 156 5.21 -2.63 15.09
CA PHE A 156 5.67 -3.66 15.99
C PHE A 156 4.50 -4.42 16.62
N ALA A 157 4.50 -5.75 16.53
CA ALA A 157 3.65 -6.63 17.35
C ALA A 157 4.48 -7.16 18.53
N LEU A 158 3.91 -7.12 19.73
CA LEU A 158 4.52 -7.59 20.96
C LEU A 158 3.83 -8.84 21.48
N ARG A 159 4.64 -9.83 21.85
CA ARG A 159 4.19 -11.03 22.56
C ARG A 159 3.86 -10.68 24.01
N ARG A 160 2.61 -10.87 24.43
CA ARG A 160 2.16 -10.66 25.82
C ARG A 160 1.66 -11.97 26.44
N PRO A 161 2.12 -12.35 27.64
CA PRO A 161 1.59 -13.52 28.33
C PRO A 161 0.22 -13.21 28.94
N ARG A 162 -0.79 -14.04 28.66
CA ARG A 162 -2.12 -13.93 29.29
C ARG A 162 -2.14 -14.68 30.62
N ARG A 163 -2.51 -13.98 31.69
CA ARG A 163 -2.51 -14.53 33.06
C ARG A 163 -3.67 -15.48 33.38
N THR A 164 -4.78 -15.40 32.63
CA THR A 164 -6.00 -16.20 32.88
C THR A 164 -6.31 -17.15 31.72
N ARG A 165 -6.43 -18.45 32.01
CA ARG A 165 -6.81 -19.50 31.04
C ARG A 165 -8.32 -19.58 30.79
N ARG A 166 -9.13 -18.78 31.50
CA ARG A 166 -10.58 -18.98 31.57
C ARG A 166 -11.32 -18.60 30.28
N THR A 167 -10.72 -17.80 29.40
CA THR A 167 -11.36 -17.29 28.18
C THR A 167 -10.71 -17.77 26.87
N SER A 168 -9.47 -18.28 26.93
CA SER A 168 -8.74 -18.85 25.80
C SER A 168 -7.78 -19.93 26.31
N PRO A 169 -7.69 -21.10 25.66
CA PRO A 169 -6.82 -22.20 26.10
C PRO A 169 -5.33 -21.83 25.99
N VAL A 170 -4.95 -21.01 25.01
CA VAL A 170 -3.56 -20.58 24.79
C VAL A 170 -3.29 -19.26 25.52
N PRO A 171 -2.33 -19.20 26.47
CA PRO A 171 -2.07 -18.03 27.31
C PRO A 171 -1.21 -16.96 26.62
N LEU A 172 -1.62 -16.54 25.42
CA LEU A 172 -0.91 -15.58 24.58
C LEU A 172 -1.84 -14.45 24.14
N GLU A 173 -1.34 -13.23 24.16
CA GLU A 173 -1.94 -12.02 23.59
C GLU A 173 -0.92 -11.31 22.69
N ILE A 174 -1.43 -10.55 21.73
CA ILE A 174 -0.67 -9.72 20.81
C ILE A 174 -1.09 -8.28 21.05
N GLU A 175 -0.09 -7.43 21.29
CA GLU A 175 -0.28 -5.98 21.43
C GLU A 175 0.44 -5.29 20.26
N LEU A 176 -0.23 -4.35 19.60
CA LEU A 176 0.36 -3.62 18.48
C LEU A 176 0.87 -2.25 18.95
N PHE A 177 2.12 -1.97 18.60
CA PHE A 177 2.80 -0.72 18.87
C PHE A 177 3.07 0.00 17.56
N GLU A 178 2.70 1.28 17.52
CA GLU A 178 3.07 2.17 16.44
C GLU A 178 4.60 2.35 16.37
N ALA A 179 5.07 2.74 15.19
CA ALA A 179 6.47 3.03 14.90
C ALA A 179 7.15 4.00 15.88
N ASP A 180 6.35 4.90 16.45
CA ASP A 180 6.74 5.98 17.36
C ASP A 180 7.10 5.49 18.77
N HIS A 181 6.62 4.31 19.16
CA HIS A 181 7.02 3.70 20.42
C HIS A 181 8.51 3.35 20.43
N LEU A 182 9.14 3.11 19.28
CA LEU A 182 10.58 2.84 19.26
C LEU A 182 11.38 4.11 19.57
N ASP A 183 12.26 4.01 20.55
CA ASP A 183 13.12 5.12 20.97
C ASP A 183 14.22 5.39 19.94
N GLY A 184 13.88 6.21 18.94
CA GLY A 184 14.81 6.64 17.91
C GLY A 184 15.99 7.49 18.42
N SER A 185 15.96 7.94 19.67
CA SER A 185 17.06 8.68 20.30
C SER A 185 18.08 7.76 20.98
N LYS A 186 17.75 6.48 21.18
CA LYS A 186 18.65 5.51 21.80
C LYS A 186 19.75 5.11 20.83
N PHE A 187 20.98 5.47 21.19
CA PHE A 187 22.22 5.05 20.55
C PHE A 187 23.20 4.60 21.62
N ASP A 188 23.87 3.49 21.38
CA ASP A 188 24.94 3.00 22.24
C ASP A 188 25.87 2.14 21.37
N ASP A 189 27.17 2.42 21.43
CA ASP A 189 28.20 1.58 20.85
C ASP A 189 28.98 0.99 22.03
N SER A 190 28.39 -0.01 22.69
CA SER A 190 28.99 -0.64 23.86
C SER A 190 30.24 -1.44 23.45
N SER A 191 31.34 -1.26 24.19
CA SER A 191 32.57 -2.03 24.01
C SER A 191 32.38 -3.54 24.24
N GLU A 192 31.32 -3.93 24.95
CA GLU A 192 30.98 -5.34 25.23
C GLU A 192 30.38 -6.06 23.99
N GLY A 193 30.15 -5.35 22.88
CA GLY A 193 29.87 -5.93 21.57
C GLY A 193 28.40 -6.04 21.18
N THR A 194 27.51 -5.34 21.88
CA THR A 194 26.18 -4.99 21.36
C THR A 194 26.18 -3.55 20.87
N ARG A 195 25.42 -3.30 19.81
CA ARG A 195 25.28 -1.98 19.20
C ARG A 195 23.81 -1.59 19.16
N ILE A 196 23.47 -0.42 19.68
CA ILE A 196 22.14 0.17 19.58
C ILE A 196 22.17 1.28 18.54
N SER A 197 21.32 1.16 17.53
CA SER A 197 21.12 2.19 16.51
C SER A 197 19.64 2.51 16.40
N THR A 198 19.26 3.75 16.70
CA THR A 198 17.88 4.26 16.58
C THR A 198 16.88 3.36 17.30
N GLY A 199 17.22 2.92 18.52
CA GLY A 199 16.37 2.05 19.34
C GLY A 199 16.40 0.56 19.02
N ILE A 200 17.06 0.12 17.94
CA ILE A 200 17.25 -1.31 17.64
C ILE A 200 18.62 -1.75 18.13
N GLU A 201 18.65 -2.84 18.90
CA GLU A 201 19.87 -3.45 19.42
C GLU A 201 20.30 -4.64 18.57
N TYR A 202 21.56 -4.66 18.20
CA TYR A 202 22.20 -5.65 17.34
C TYR A 202 23.32 -6.38 18.09
N ASP A 203 23.48 -7.67 17.79
CA ASP A 203 24.65 -8.44 18.19
C ASP A 203 25.86 -8.16 17.29
N ARG A 204 27.00 -8.79 17.60
CA ARG A 204 28.25 -8.69 16.82
C ARG A 204 28.12 -9.16 15.36
N THR A 205 27.10 -9.97 15.05
CA THR A 205 26.82 -10.45 13.69
C THR A 205 25.89 -9.52 12.91
N GLY A 206 25.38 -8.47 13.55
CA GLY A 206 24.39 -7.56 12.97
C GLY A 206 22.96 -8.10 13.02
N ARG A 207 22.69 -9.17 13.77
CA ARG A 207 21.32 -9.66 14.01
C ARG A 207 20.66 -8.86 15.12
N ARG A 208 19.37 -8.61 14.97
CA ARG A 208 18.57 -7.87 15.96
C ARG A 208 18.34 -8.76 17.19
N VAL A 209 18.69 -8.26 18.37
CA VAL A 209 18.56 -8.98 19.65
C VAL A 209 17.66 -8.25 20.65
N GLY A 210 17.36 -6.97 20.42
CA GLY A 210 16.47 -6.20 21.26
C GLY A 210 15.91 -4.96 20.57
N TYR A 211 14.85 -4.43 21.16
CA TYR A 211 14.23 -3.16 20.80
C TYR A 211 14.01 -2.33 22.06
N TRP A 212 14.31 -1.05 21.99
CA TRP A 212 14.10 -0.09 23.07
C TRP A 212 12.83 0.70 22.76
N MET A 213 11.78 0.45 23.52
CA MET A 213 10.45 0.99 23.26
C MET A 213 9.89 1.72 24.47
N PHE A 214 9.20 2.84 24.23
CA PHE A 214 8.40 3.52 25.24
C PHE A 214 7.15 2.69 25.55
N PRO A 215 6.84 2.44 26.84
CA PRO A 215 5.63 1.71 27.22
C PRO A 215 4.33 2.39 26.79
N ASP A 216 4.33 3.73 26.78
CA ASP A 216 3.19 4.57 26.38
C ASP A 216 3.60 5.41 25.15
N HIS A 217 2.63 5.80 24.32
CA HIS A 217 2.92 6.52 23.08
C HIS A 217 3.53 7.90 23.40
N PRO A 218 4.71 8.26 22.87
CA PRO A 218 5.40 9.49 23.27
C PRO A 218 4.68 10.78 22.83
N GLY A 219 3.79 10.68 21.85
CA GLY A 219 2.90 11.76 21.42
C GLY A 219 1.58 11.87 22.19
N ASP A 220 1.32 11.00 23.18
CA ASP A 220 0.09 11.10 23.98
C ASP A 220 0.09 12.38 24.83
N THR A 221 -0.98 13.16 24.72
CA THR A 221 -1.19 14.41 25.46
C THR A 221 -1.93 14.21 26.79
N SER A 222 -2.33 12.98 27.12
CA SER A 222 -3.06 12.67 28.34
C SER A 222 -2.22 12.91 29.61
N PRO A 223 -2.67 13.74 30.56
CA PRO A 223 -1.93 14.05 31.78
C PRO A 223 -1.66 12.82 32.67
N ALA A 224 -2.52 11.79 32.57
CA ALA A 224 -2.47 10.60 33.40
C ALA A 224 -1.33 9.63 33.04
N PHE A 225 -0.82 9.70 31.80
CA PHE A 225 0.18 8.78 31.25
C PHE A 225 1.56 9.41 31.07
N ARG A 226 1.85 10.53 31.75
CA ARG A 226 3.23 11.04 31.90
C ARG A 226 4.06 10.11 32.80
N ARG A 227 4.22 8.84 32.42
CA ARG A 227 5.36 8.05 32.87
C ARG A 227 6.64 8.80 32.49
N LYS A 228 7.73 8.52 33.20
CA LYS A 228 9.06 8.95 32.75
C LYS A 228 9.21 8.47 31.30
N PHE A 229 9.61 9.38 30.40
CA PHE A 229 9.97 9.08 29.00
C PHE A 229 11.22 8.20 28.98
N GLU A 230 11.07 6.96 29.43
CA GLU A 230 12.13 5.99 29.59
C GLU A 230 11.75 4.76 28.77
N SER A 231 12.59 4.47 27.78
CA SER A 231 12.44 3.30 26.95
C SER A 231 12.88 2.04 27.69
N ILE A 232 12.09 0.98 27.55
CA ILE A 232 12.39 -0.34 28.10
C ILE A 232 12.92 -1.25 27.00
N ARG A 233 13.89 -2.10 27.35
CA ARG A 233 14.42 -3.11 26.44
C ARG A 233 13.47 -4.30 26.36
N ILE A 234 13.04 -4.63 25.15
CA ILE A 234 12.26 -5.82 24.82
C ILE A 234 13.13 -6.74 23.95
N SER A 235 13.23 -8.02 24.32
CA SER A 235 13.98 -9.00 23.52
C SER A 235 13.39 -9.11 22.12
N ALA A 236 14.24 -9.19 21.08
CA ALA A 236 13.78 -9.32 19.69
C ALA A 236 12.91 -10.58 19.48
N GLN A 237 13.07 -11.61 20.30
CA GLN A 237 12.21 -12.79 20.24
C GLN A 237 10.75 -12.49 20.61
N ASN A 238 10.46 -11.40 21.31
CA ASN A 238 9.10 -11.00 21.68
C ASN A 238 8.53 -9.89 20.79
N VAL A 239 9.22 -9.57 19.68
CA VAL A 239 8.84 -8.50 18.75
C VAL A 239 8.73 -9.06 17.33
N ALA A 240 7.60 -8.80 16.68
CA ALA A 240 7.40 -8.96 15.25
C ALA A 240 7.43 -7.56 14.63
N HIS A 241 8.48 -7.24 13.89
CA HIS A 241 8.67 -5.92 13.28
C HIS A 241 8.30 -6.00 11.79
N LEU A 242 7.11 -5.48 11.46
CA LEU A 242 6.55 -5.51 10.12
C LEU A 242 6.91 -4.22 9.37
N PHE A 243 7.64 -4.36 8.27
CA PHE A 243 7.99 -3.25 7.38
C PHE A 243 8.45 -3.75 6.00
N GLU A 244 8.24 -2.95 4.95
CA GLU A 244 8.77 -3.26 3.63
C GLU A 244 10.24 -2.78 3.51
N ARG A 245 11.14 -3.69 3.11
CA ARG A 245 12.55 -3.38 2.85
C ARG A 245 12.73 -3.02 1.37
N GLN A 246 13.09 -1.77 1.09
CA GLN A 246 13.40 -1.29 -0.27
C GLN A 246 14.91 -1.14 -0.52
N ARG A 247 15.68 -0.96 0.56
CA ARG A 247 17.14 -0.99 0.61
C ARG A 247 17.56 -1.89 1.77
N VAL A 248 18.87 -2.09 1.97
CA VAL A 248 19.40 -2.67 3.21
C VAL A 248 19.18 -1.66 4.35
N GLN A 249 17.95 -1.64 4.86
CA GLN A 249 17.44 -0.70 5.86
C GLN A 249 16.83 -1.44 7.05
N SER A 250 16.79 -0.76 8.18
CA SER A 250 16.37 -1.28 9.48
C SER A 250 14.95 -0.87 9.87
N ARG A 251 14.43 0.19 9.26
CA ARG A 251 13.10 0.76 9.48
C ARG A 251 12.36 0.93 8.15
N GLY A 252 11.04 1.02 8.20
CA GLY A 252 10.22 1.28 7.02
C GLY A 252 10.02 2.77 6.78
N VAL A 253 9.44 3.09 5.61
CA VAL A 253 8.97 4.44 5.26
C VAL A 253 7.55 4.33 4.72
N PRO A 254 6.69 5.33 4.96
CA PRO A 254 5.35 5.33 4.40
C PRO A 254 5.35 5.14 2.88
N TRP A 255 4.48 4.28 2.37
CA TRP A 255 4.50 3.90 0.95
C TRP A 255 4.14 5.07 0.03
N GLY A 256 3.27 5.96 0.49
CA GLY A 256 2.86 7.17 -0.21
C GLY A 256 3.92 8.28 -0.25
N THR A 257 5.11 8.08 0.36
CA THR A 257 6.19 9.08 0.43
C THR A 257 6.47 9.78 -0.92
N PRO A 258 6.61 9.06 -2.06
CA PRO A 258 6.86 9.69 -3.35
C PRO A 258 5.73 10.61 -3.86
N ALA A 259 4.50 10.39 -3.39
CA ALA A 259 3.31 11.11 -3.83
C ALA A 259 2.89 12.26 -2.90
N ILE A 260 3.50 12.41 -1.72
CA ILE A 260 3.13 13.44 -0.73
C ILE A 260 3.10 14.85 -1.33
N ARG A 261 4.12 15.21 -2.12
CA ARG A 261 4.18 16.54 -2.77
C ARG A 261 3.11 16.71 -3.84
N ALA A 262 2.93 15.72 -4.71
CA ALA A 262 1.91 15.76 -5.74
C ALA A 262 0.49 15.86 -5.15
N LEU A 263 0.22 15.19 -4.02
CA LEU A 263 -1.05 15.31 -3.29
C LEU A 263 -1.28 16.74 -2.77
N GLN A 264 -0.25 17.35 -2.19
CA GLN A 264 -0.34 18.73 -1.71
C GLN A 264 -0.57 19.71 -2.86
N ASP A 265 0.23 19.60 -3.93
CA ASP A 265 0.15 20.48 -5.10
C ASP A 265 -1.22 20.35 -5.79
N LEU A 266 -1.77 19.13 -5.87
CA LEU A 266 -3.13 18.89 -6.37
C LEU A 266 -4.19 19.60 -5.50
N GLY A 267 -4.08 19.50 -4.17
CA GLY A 267 -5.00 20.16 -3.25
C GLY A 267 -4.95 21.68 -3.35
N ASP A 268 -3.74 22.25 -3.32
CA ASP A 268 -3.52 23.69 -3.42
C ASP A 268 -4.03 24.24 -4.77
N TRP A 269 -3.79 23.50 -5.85
CA TRP A 269 -4.31 23.85 -7.17
C TRP A 269 -5.83 23.76 -7.24
N GLN A 270 -6.46 22.74 -6.64
CA GLN A 270 -7.93 22.61 -6.62
C GLN A 270 -8.56 23.79 -5.87
N VAL A 271 -7.95 24.24 -4.78
CA VAL A 271 -8.37 25.45 -4.06
C VAL A 271 -8.22 26.69 -4.94
N ALA A 272 -7.08 26.86 -5.60
CA ALA A 272 -6.86 27.98 -6.52
C ALA A 272 -7.87 28.00 -7.67
N GLU A 273 -8.17 26.84 -8.25
CA GLU A 273 -9.16 26.70 -9.33
C GLU A 273 -10.59 26.99 -8.83
N MET A 274 -10.94 26.55 -7.62
CA MET A 274 -12.22 26.92 -7.00
C MET A 274 -12.33 28.43 -6.76
N VAL A 275 -11.27 29.08 -6.30
CA VAL A 275 -11.23 30.54 -6.12
C VAL A 275 -11.36 31.26 -7.46
N ARG A 276 -10.68 30.76 -8.51
CA ARG A 276 -10.82 31.26 -9.88
C ARG A 276 -12.28 31.15 -10.32
N LYS A 277 -12.91 29.98 -10.22
CA LYS A 277 -14.33 29.77 -10.59
C LYS A 277 -15.30 30.63 -9.79
N LYS A 278 -15.07 30.83 -8.48
CA LYS A 278 -15.86 31.78 -7.67
C LYS A 278 -15.72 33.22 -8.20
N THR A 279 -14.51 33.61 -8.60
CA THR A 279 -14.24 34.92 -9.20
C THR A 279 -14.86 35.05 -10.59
N GLU A 280 -14.83 33.99 -11.40
CA GLU A 280 -15.53 33.94 -12.71
C GLU A 280 -17.05 34.07 -12.55
N ALA A 281 -17.62 33.46 -11.50
CA ALA A 281 -19.03 33.59 -11.17
C ALA A 281 -19.40 34.97 -10.60
N CYS A 282 -18.42 35.77 -10.17
CA CYS A 282 -18.66 37.15 -9.79
C CYS A 282 -18.80 38.00 -11.05
N LEU A 283 -20.03 38.16 -11.55
CA LEU A 283 -20.34 39.20 -12.52
C LEU A 283 -20.13 40.56 -11.86
N VAL A 284 -18.96 41.14 -12.07
CA VAL A 284 -18.61 42.49 -11.61
C VAL A 284 -18.69 43.42 -12.81
N GLY A 285 -19.64 44.35 -12.76
CA GLY A 285 -19.65 45.50 -13.65
C GLY A 285 -18.89 46.65 -13.01
N VAL A 286 -17.82 47.14 -13.64
CA VAL A 286 -17.16 48.39 -13.25
C VAL A 286 -17.70 49.50 -14.14
N VAL A 287 -18.34 50.50 -13.54
CA VAL A 287 -18.91 51.62 -14.28
C VAL A 287 -17.84 52.70 -14.48
N VAL A 288 -17.31 52.87 -15.69
CA VAL A 288 -16.15 53.74 -15.96
C VAL A 288 -16.59 55.11 -16.48
N GLY A 289 -16.05 56.20 -15.91
CA GLY A 289 -16.23 57.57 -16.38
C GLY A 289 -15.28 57.95 -17.50
N GLU A 290 -15.65 58.94 -18.33
CA GLU A 290 -14.69 59.56 -19.25
C GLU A 290 -13.58 60.25 -18.44
N GLU A 291 -12.34 60.11 -18.89
CA GLU A 291 -11.22 60.89 -18.37
C GLU A 291 -11.51 62.38 -18.58
N GLY A 292 -11.81 63.08 -17.49
CA GLY A 292 -11.69 64.52 -17.45
C GLY A 292 -10.22 64.89 -17.62
N ASP A 293 -9.93 65.70 -18.62
CA ASP A 293 -8.62 66.24 -18.95
C ASP A 293 -8.03 66.96 -17.70
N GLY A 294 -7.20 66.28 -16.89
CA GLY A 294 -6.47 66.97 -15.82
C GLY A 294 -6.06 66.26 -14.52
N THR A 295 -6.36 64.99 -14.26
CA THR A 295 -5.86 64.34 -13.00
C THR A 295 -5.30 62.95 -13.22
N ALA A 296 -4.09 62.88 -13.77
CA ALA A 296 -3.24 61.70 -13.71
C ALA A 296 -2.61 61.59 -12.30
N GLY A 297 -3.05 60.61 -11.50
CA GLY A 297 -2.32 60.26 -10.26
C GLY A 297 -3.09 59.54 -9.15
N ILE A 298 -4.42 59.44 -9.20
CA ILE A 298 -5.19 58.75 -8.16
C ILE A 298 -5.77 57.47 -8.75
N THR A 299 -5.37 56.32 -8.22
CA THR A 299 -6.01 55.03 -8.52
C THR A 299 -7.50 55.16 -8.16
N PRO A 300 -8.43 55.01 -9.11
CA PRO A 300 -9.85 55.24 -8.82
C PRO A 300 -10.34 54.24 -7.77
N GLU A 301 -10.83 54.75 -6.63
CA GLU A 301 -11.52 53.94 -5.62
C GLU A 301 -12.85 53.44 -6.19
N VAL A 302 -13.01 52.12 -6.31
CA VAL A 302 -14.28 51.51 -6.70
C VAL A 302 -15.23 51.57 -5.51
N LYS A 303 -16.39 52.23 -5.66
CA LYS A 303 -17.37 52.43 -4.58
C LYS A 303 -18.68 51.69 -4.88
N ASP A 304 -19.37 51.25 -3.84
CA ASP A 304 -20.72 50.65 -3.92
C ASP A 304 -21.79 51.74 -4.09
N SER A 305 -23.07 51.36 -4.30
CA SER A 305 -24.21 52.28 -4.41
C SER A 305 -24.34 53.24 -3.22
N ASP A 306 -23.89 52.81 -2.04
CA ASP A 306 -23.87 53.61 -0.81
C ASP A 306 -22.60 54.47 -0.63
N GLY A 307 -21.72 54.53 -1.64
CA GLY A 307 -20.51 55.37 -1.63
C GLY A 307 -19.34 54.81 -0.81
N LYS A 308 -19.43 53.57 -0.33
CA LYS A 308 -18.36 52.88 0.42
C LYS A 308 -17.37 52.21 -0.53
N ALA A 309 -16.07 52.28 -0.22
CA ALA A 309 -15.05 51.57 -0.98
C ALA A 309 -15.29 50.05 -0.96
N ILE A 310 -15.24 49.42 -2.13
CA ILE A 310 -15.41 47.98 -2.31
C ILE A 310 -14.05 47.29 -2.14
N GLU A 311 -13.87 46.58 -1.03
CA GLU A 311 -12.65 45.81 -0.74
C GLU A 311 -12.78 44.32 -1.11
N SER A 312 -14.00 43.84 -1.40
CA SER A 312 -14.29 42.44 -1.77
C SER A 312 -15.45 42.35 -2.75
N PHE A 313 -15.33 41.50 -3.77
CA PHE A 313 -16.39 41.26 -4.75
C PHE A 313 -17.27 40.07 -4.35
N ARG A 314 -18.58 40.20 -4.59
CA ARG A 314 -19.58 39.12 -4.47
C ARG A 314 -20.38 39.02 -5.76
N PRO A 315 -20.94 37.85 -6.11
CA PRO A 315 -21.77 37.70 -7.29
C PRO A 315 -22.93 38.70 -7.31
N GLY A 316 -23.08 39.44 -8.42
CA GLY A 316 -24.14 40.43 -8.62
C GLY A 316 -23.84 41.86 -8.12
N MET A 317 -22.61 42.15 -7.66
CA MET A 317 -22.20 43.49 -7.27
C MET A 317 -21.85 44.38 -8.48
N PHE A 318 -22.24 45.66 -8.41
CA PHE A 318 -21.81 46.71 -9.34
C PHE A 318 -20.90 47.70 -8.62
N GLY A 319 -19.71 47.94 -9.17
CA GLY A 319 -18.78 48.95 -8.67
C GLY A 319 -18.85 50.20 -9.51
N TYR A 320 -19.03 51.37 -8.89
CA TYR A 320 -19.17 52.65 -9.57
C TYR A 320 -17.86 53.43 -9.55
N THR A 321 -17.44 53.99 -10.69
CA THR A 321 -16.39 55.02 -10.77
C THR A 321 -16.78 56.12 -11.77
N ASN A 322 -17.36 57.22 -11.27
CA ASN A 322 -17.63 58.49 -11.97
C ASN A 322 -18.19 58.41 -13.42
N GLY A 323 -19.00 57.40 -13.79
CA GLY A 323 -19.31 57.14 -15.21
C GLY A 323 -20.60 56.41 -15.55
N ARG A 324 -20.90 56.31 -16.87
CA ARG A 324 -22.18 55.89 -17.48
C ARG A 324 -22.11 54.57 -18.29
N ASP A 325 -20.95 53.93 -18.43
CA ASP A 325 -20.74 52.69 -19.20
C ASP A 325 -20.32 51.53 -18.29
N ILE A 326 -20.89 50.33 -18.48
CA ILE A 326 -20.66 49.16 -17.61
C ILE A 326 -19.71 48.19 -18.32
N LYS A 327 -18.48 48.06 -17.82
CA LYS A 327 -17.55 47.02 -18.27
C LYS A 327 -17.64 45.81 -17.35
N PHE A 328 -18.05 44.68 -17.89
CA PHE A 328 -18.04 43.41 -17.17
C PHE A 328 -16.63 42.81 -17.15
N ASN A 329 -16.23 42.29 -16.00
CA ASN A 329 -15.15 41.32 -15.92
C ASN A 329 -15.51 40.12 -16.82
N SER A 330 -14.68 39.84 -17.82
CA SER A 330 -14.74 38.62 -18.62
C SER A 330 -13.46 37.81 -18.36
N PRO A 331 -13.45 36.98 -17.31
CA PRO A 331 -12.27 36.18 -17.00
C PRO A 331 -12.09 35.12 -18.09
N ALA A 332 -10.85 34.96 -18.55
CA ALA A 332 -10.53 34.03 -19.61
C ALA A 332 -10.85 32.59 -19.18
N ASN A 333 -11.68 31.90 -19.98
CA ASN A 333 -11.97 30.49 -19.75
C ASN A 333 -10.71 29.65 -20.00
N SER A 334 -10.10 29.11 -18.94
CA SER A 334 -9.06 28.08 -19.12
C SER A 334 -9.72 26.71 -19.20
N GLY A 335 -9.60 26.07 -20.36
CA GLY A 335 -9.88 24.63 -20.52
C GLY A 335 -8.80 23.77 -19.85
N GLY A 336 -8.93 22.45 -19.91
CA GLY A 336 -7.87 21.52 -19.47
C GLY A 336 -7.90 21.11 -17.99
N VAL A 337 -8.89 21.57 -17.21
CA VAL A 337 -9.01 21.26 -15.77
C VAL A 337 -9.06 19.76 -15.52
N ARG A 338 -9.85 19.02 -16.31
CA ARG A 338 -10.00 17.57 -16.14
C ARG A 338 -8.71 16.83 -16.50
N GLU A 339 -8.09 17.20 -17.60
CA GLU A 339 -6.87 16.60 -18.14
C GLU A 339 -5.69 16.76 -17.17
N TRP A 340 -5.56 17.96 -16.58
CA TRP A 340 -4.55 18.21 -15.55
C TRP A 340 -4.81 17.40 -14.28
N ASN A 341 -6.06 17.36 -13.79
CA ASN A 341 -6.44 16.56 -12.62
C ASN A 341 -6.13 15.07 -12.82
N ILE A 342 -6.48 14.50 -13.98
CA ILE A 342 -6.20 13.10 -14.30
C ILE A 342 -4.70 12.85 -14.32
N THR A 343 -3.92 13.76 -14.92
CA THR A 343 -2.46 13.63 -14.97
C THR A 343 -1.84 13.62 -13.57
N GLN A 344 -2.29 14.50 -12.67
CA GLN A 344 -1.83 14.50 -11.28
C GLN A 344 -2.25 13.23 -10.55
N MET A 345 -3.51 12.79 -10.71
CA MET A 345 -4.00 11.55 -10.11
C MET A 345 -3.23 10.32 -10.59
N LEU A 346 -2.77 10.28 -11.84
CA LEU A 346 -1.91 9.21 -12.37
C LEU A 346 -0.52 9.21 -11.71
N ILE A 347 0.10 10.38 -11.52
CA ILE A 347 1.38 10.52 -10.80
C ILE A 347 1.23 10.03 -9.35
N ILE A 348 0.16 10.46 -8.68
CA ILE A 348 -0.16 10.07 -7.31
C ILE A 348 -0.40 8.55 -7.24
N SER A 349 -1.21 8.00 -8.14
CA SER A 349 -1.49 6.56 -8.26
C SER A 349 -0.20 5.74 -8.38
N ALA A 350 0.71 6.18 -9.26
CA ALA A 350 2.02 5.54 -9.43
C ALA A 350 2.86 5.61 -8.14
N GLY A 351 2.86 6.75 -7.44
CA GLY A 351 3.60 6.90 -6.18
C GLY A 351 3.06 6.03 -5.04
N PHE A 352 1.77 5.73 -5.01
CA PHE A 352 1.15 4.80 -4.06
C PHE A 352 1.18 3.34 -4.49
N ARG A 353 1.56 3.04 -5.74
CA ARG A 353 1.53 1.69 -6.34
C ARG A 353 0.11 1.13 -6.44
N VAL A 354 -0.88 2.00 -6.64
CA VAL A 354 -2.29 1.64 -6.80
C VAL A 354 -2.73 2.02 -8.20
N PRO A 355 -3.38 1.13 -8.97
CA PRO A 355 -3.95 1.48 -10.27
C PRO A 355 -4.93 2.65 -10.15
N TYR A 356 -4.84 3.62 -11.07
CA TYR A 356 -5.69 4.82 -11.08
C TYR A 356 -7.17 4.50 -10.86
N ALA A 357 -7.70 3.54 -11.60
CA ALA A 357 -9.10 3.16 -11.54
C ALA A 357 -9.55 2.66 -10.15
N LEU A 358 -8.65 2.03 -9.38
CA LEU A 358 -8.95 1.60 -8.00
C LEU A 358 -8.77 2.74 -6.99
N MET A 359 -7.82 3.66 -7.25
CA MET A 359 -7.60 4.82 -6.38
C MET A 359 -8.71 5.86 -6.51
N THR A 360 -9.28 6.07 -7.70
CA THR A 360 -10.28 7.11 -7.97
C THR A 360 -11.69 6.58 -8.14
N ASN A 361 -11.86 5.26 -8.32
CA ASN A 361 -13.09 4.62 -8.76
C ASN A 361 -13.60 5.10 -10.15
N ASP A 362 -12.76 5.78 -10.93
CA ASP A 362 -13.07 6.18 -12.30
C ASP A 362 -12.80 5.02 -13.28
N MET A 363 -13.89 4.39 -13.72
CA MET A 363 -13.87 3.30 -14.70
C MET A 363 -14.23 3.77 -16.12
N SER A 364 -14.32 5.08 -16.39
CA SER A 364 -14.85 5.61 -17.65
C SER A 364 -13.99 5.29 -18.89
N GLN A 365 -12.67 5.11 -18.71
CA GLN A 365 -11.70 4.78 -19.78
C GLN A 365 -11.21 3.33 -19.72
N ALA A 366 -11.88 2.51 -18.93
CA ALA A 366 -11.44 1.19 -18.55
C ALA A 366 -12.03 0.15 -19.51
N ASN A 367 -11.20 -0.51 -20.34
CA ASN A 367 -11.65 -1.63 -21.17
C ASN A 367 -11.25 -2.97 -20.53
N PHE A 368 -11.94 -4.05 -20.89
CA PHE A 368 -11.76 -5.36 -20.24
C PHE A 368 -10.29 -5.83 -20.24
N SER A 369 -9.61 -5.71 -21.38
CA SER A 369 -8.23 -6.16 -21.55
C SER A 369 -7.24 -5.29 -20.78
N SER A 370 -7.38 -3.96 -20.82
CA SER A 370 -6.48 -3.05 -20.09
C SER A 370 -6.66 -3.14 -18.58
N ASN A 371 -7.90 -3.29 -18.11
CA ASN A 371 -8.19 -3.54 -16.71
C ASN A 371 -7.57 -4.85 -16.23
N ARG A 372 -7.74 -5.95 -16.99
CA ARG A 372 -7.15 -7.23 -16.63
C ARG A 372 -5.63 -7.16 -16.56
N ALA A 373 -4.98 -6.51 -17.54
CA ALA A 373 -3.53 -6.34 -17.54
C ALA A 373 -3.03 -5.54 -16.32
N GLY A 374 -3.65 -4.39 -16.03
CA GLY A 374 -3.28 -3.56 -14.88
C GLY A 374 -3.54 -4.22 -13.53
N LEU A 375 -4.67 -4.92 -13.40
CA LEU A 375 -5.00 -5.67 -12.18
C LEU A 375 -4.07 -6.85 -11.96
N ASN A 376 -3.64 -7.55 -13.02
CA ASN A 376 -2.71 -8.67 -12.89
C ASN A 376 -1.37 -8.21 -12.31
N GLU A 377 -0.79 -7.11 -12.79
CA GLU A 377 0.47 -6.60 -12.25
C GLU A 377 0.31 -6.12 -10.80
N PHE A 378 -0.79 -5.43 -10.50
CA PHE A 378 -1.11 -5.04 -9.13
C PHE A 378 -1.25 -6.25 -8.19
N ARG A 379 -1.95 -7.31 -8.63
CA ARG A 379 -2.11 -8.55 -7.87
C ARG A 379 -0.77 -9.24 -7.60
N ARG A 380 0.13 -9.28 -8.59
CA ARG A 380 1.49 -9.82 -8.41
C ARG A 380 2.29 -9.07 -7.35
N MET A 381 2.19 -7.73 -7.34
CA MET A 381 2.79 -6.91 -6.29
C MET A 381 2.19 -7.24 -4.92
N VAL A 382 0.86 -7.36 -4.83
CA VAL A 382 0.17 -7.73 -3.59
C VAL A 382 0.61 -9.11 -3.10
N GLU A 383 0.69 -10.11 -3.97
CA GLU A 383 1.19 -11.45 -3.64
C GLU A 383 2.64 -11.41 -3.15
N GLN A 384 3.50 -10.63 -3.81
CA GLN A 384 4.88 -10.45 -3.38
C GLN A 384 4.93 -9.91 -1.94
N VAL A 385 4.11 -8.91 -1.62
CA VAL A 385 4.04 -8.31 -0.27
C VAL A 385 3.49 -9.32 0.74
N GLN A 386 2.43 -10.05 0.42
CA GLN A 386 1.87 -11.10 1.28
C GLN A 386 2.94 -12.13 1.65
N TRP A 387 3.59 -12.72 0.64
CA TRP A 387 4.50 -13.85 0.82
C TRP A 387 5.90 -13.48 1.26
N SER A 388 6.39 -12.28 0.90
CA SER A 388 7.77 -11.86 1.19
C SER A 388 7.90 -10.92 2.37
N VAL A 389 6.79 -10.32 2.83
CA VAL A 389 6.79 -9.31 3.91
C VAL A 389 5.84 -9.69 5.03
N VAL A 390 4.53 -9.71 4.77
CA VAL A 390 3.51 -9.85 5.83
C VAL A 390 3.58 -11.23 6.48
N ILE A 391 3.59 -12.30 5.68
CA ILE A 391 3.67 -13.67 6.20
C ILE A 391 4.96 -13.89 7.01
N PRO A 392 6.18 -13.69 6.48
CA PRO A 392 7.39 -14.03 7.21
C PRO A 392 7.67 -13.11 8.41
N MET A 393 7.37 -11.80 8.33
CA MET A 393 7.72 -10.86 9.40
C MET A 393 6.66 -10.76 10.51
N PHE A 394 5.40 -11.08 10.19
CA PHE A 394 4.28 -10.92 11.12
C PHE A 394 3.56 -12.24 11.37
N CYS A 395 2.96 -12.86 10.35
CA CYS A 395 2.11 -14.04 10.56
C CYS A 395 2.90 -15.25 11.08
N GLN A 396 4.05 -15.55 10.48
CA GLN A 396 4.93 -16.65 10.89
C GLN A 396 5.45 -16.42 12.31
N ARG A 397 5.90 -15.21 12.63
CA ARG A 397 6.41 -14.89 13.96
C ARG A 397 5.36 -15.13 15.05
N ILE A 398 4.12 -14.73 14.78
CA ILE A 398 2.99 -14.91 15.70
C ILE A 398 2.57 -16.38 15.76
N TRP A 399 2.59 -17.11 14.65
CA TRP A 399 2.37 -18.56 14.63
C TRP A 399 3.36 -19.30 15.54
N ASP A 400 4.65 -19.00 15.41
CA ASP A 400 5.69 -19.61 16.25
C ASP A 400 5.42 -19.32 17.74
N TRP A 401 5.04 -18.08 18.09
CA TRP A 401 4.66 -17.74 19.47
C TRP A 401 3.43 -18.48 19.96
N PHE A 402 2.43 -18.65 19.09
CA PHE A 402 1.22 -19.40 19.40
C PHE A 402 1.56 -20.86 19.69
N CYS A 403 2.34 -21.51 18.84
CA CYS A 403 2.73 -22.91 19.03
C CYS A 403 3.59 -23.08 20.29
N GLU A 404 4.54 -22.18 20.53
CA GLU A 404 5.35 -22.19 21.76
C GLU A 404 4.47 -22.04 23.02
N ALA A 405 3.49 -21.12 22.99
CA ALA A 405 2.56 -20.91 24.10
C ALA A 405 1.60 -22.09 24.30
N ALA A 406 1.10 -22.70 23.21
CA ALA A 406 0.24 -23.87 23.25
C ALA A 406 0.99 -25.10 23.79
N TRP A 407 2.25 -25.28 23.39
CA TRP A 407 3.13 -26.32 23.89
C TRP A 407 3.42 -26.15 25.38
N THR A 408 3.78 -24.93 25.80
CA THR A 408 4.01 -24.61 27.22
C THR A 408 2.74 -24.79 28.07
N ALA A 409 1.56 -24.64 27.46
CA ALA A 409 0.27 -24.90 28.10
C ALA A 409 -0.11 -26.40 28.13
N GLY A 410 0.64 -27.28 27.47
CA GLY A 410 0.38 -28.71 27.37
C GLY A 410 -0.75 -29.08 26.38
N LEU A 411 -1.07 -28.20 25.42
CA LEU A 411 -2.14 -28.39 24.44
C LEU A 411 -1.66 -29.15 23.19
N ILE A 412 -0.38 -29.02 22.86
CA ILE A 412 0.28 -29.69 21.74
C ILE A 412 1.60 -30.31 22.22
N GLU A 413 2.09 -31.32 21.51
CA GLU A 413 3.23 -32.14 21.94
C GLU A 413 4.60 -31.46 21.68
N GLN A 414 4.69 -30.59 20.68
CA GLN A 414 5.92 -29.91 20.27
C GLN A 414 5.66 -28.44 19.90
N PRO A 415 6.64 -27.53 20.09
CA PRO A 415 6.47 -26.10 19.79
C PRO A 415 6.64 -25.76 18.30
N ASP A 416 7.37 -26.57 17.55
CA ASP A 416 7.64 -26.31 16.13
C ASP A 416 6.61 -27.05 15.26
N ILE A 417 5.62 -26.31 14.77
CA ILE A 417 4.56 -26.83 13.91
C ILE A 417 4.68 -26.22 12.51
N PRO A 418 4.93 -27.03 11.47
CA PRO A 418 4.89 -26.54 10.09
C PRO A 418 3.49 -26.03 9.74
N VAL A 419 3.44 -24.97 8.95
CA VAL A 419 2.20 -24.27 8.60
C VAL A 419 2.16 -23.99 7.11
N GLU A 420 0.99 -24.20 6.51
CA GLU A 420 0.66 -23.72 5.18
C GLU A 420 -0.17 -22.45 5.30
N TRP A 421 0.22 -21.40 4.57
CA TRP A 421 -0.49 -20.11 4.58
C TRP A 421 -1.43 -20.00 3.38
N ALA A 422 -2.64 -19.49 3.63
CA ALA A 422 -3.63 -19.18 2.61
C ALA A 422 -4.01 -17.69 2.67
N PRO A 423 -3.39 -16.84 1.84
CA PRO A 423 -3.82 -15.45 1.65
C PRO A 423 -5.22 -15.36 1.02
N PRO A 424 -5.86 -14.18 1.06
CA PRO A 424 -7.14 -13.97 0.38
C PRO A 424 -7.00 -14.20 -1.13
N ARG A 425 -8.01 -14.84 -1.71
CA ARG A 425 -8.09 -15.08 -3.16
C ARG A 425 -8.49 -13.79 -3.88
N PHE A 426 -7.89 -13.54 -5.05
CA PHE A 426 -8.41 -12.53 -5.97
C PHE A 426 -9.62 -13.06 -6.74
N GLU A 427 -10.72 -12.31 -6.69
CA GLU A 427 -11.89 -12.62 -7.49
C GLU A 427 -11.59 -12.47 -8.99
N SER A 428 -12.09 -13.41 -9.77
CA SER A 428 -12.00 -13.36 -11.23
C SER A 428 -13.03 -12.37 -11.78
N VAL A 429 -12.61 -11.57 -12.75
CA VAL A 429 -13.52 -10.69 -13.50
C VAL A 429 -14.47 -11.53 -14.38
N ASN A 430 -14.01 -12.69 -14.86
CA ASN A 430 -14.83 -13.63 -15.63
C ASN A 430 -14.63 -15.07 -15.11
N PRO A 431 -15.32 -15.45 -14.02
CA PRO A 431 -15.14 -16.75 -13.38
C PRO A 431 -15.42 -17.93 -14.31
N TRP A 432 -16.32 -17.76 -15.28
CA TRP A 432 -16.68 -18.81 -16.23
C TRP A 432 -15.53 -19.14 -17.17
N GLN A 433 -14.90 -18.13 -17.75
CA GLN A 433 -13.76 -18.33 -18.65
C GLN A 433 -12.57 -18.93 -17.91
N ASP A 434 -12.27 -18.43 -16.72
CA ASP A 434 -11.17 -18.95 -15.91
C ASP A 434 -11.43 -20.41 -15.47
N ALA A 435 -12.68 -20.77 -15.13
CA ALA A 435 -13.03 -22.16 -14.82
C ALA A 435 -12.88 -23.10 -16.03
N GLN A 436 -13.18 -22.63 -17.24
CA GLN A 436 -12.91 -23.40 -18.46
C GLN A 436 -11.41 -23.59 -18.69
N THR A 437 -10.63 -22.54 -18.48
CA THR A 437 -9.16 -22.62 -18.55
C THR A 437 -8.62 -23.62 -17.53
N ASP A 438 -9.04 -23.56 -16.27
CA ASP A 438 -8.63 -24.50 -15.23
C ASP A 438 -8.95 -25.96 -15.59
N LEU A 439 -10.16 -26.20 -16.12
CA LEU A 439 -10.56 -27.54 -16.59
C LEU A 439 -9.68 -28.03 -17.74
N LEU A 440 -9.37 -27.16 -18.70
CA LEU A 440 -8.50 -27.49 -19.83
C LEU A 440 -7.05 -27.74 -19.39
N GLU A 441 -6.51 -26.91 -18.50
CA GLU A 441 -5.17 -27.11 -17.93
C GLU A 441 -5.07 -28.44 -17.17
N THR A 442 -6.10 -28.75 -16.37
CA THR A 442 -6.15 -30.01 -15.62
C THR A 442 -6.21 -31.21 -16.56
N ARG A 443 -7.03 -31.13 -17.61
CA ARG A 443 -7.15 -32.17 -18.64
C ARG A 443 -5.87 -32.33 -19.47
N ALA A 444 -5.18 -31.24 -19.75
CA ALA A 444 -3.92 -31.24 -20.49
C ALA A 444 -2.72 -31.68 -19.63
N GLY A 445 -2.91 -31.86 -18.31
CA GLY A 445 -1.85 -32.23 -17.37
C GLY A 445 -0.91 -31.08 -17.02
N PHE A 446 -1.26 -29.83 -17.34
CA PHE A 446 -0.51 -28.64 -16.94
C PHE A 446 -0.77 -28.23 -15.49
N SER A 447 -1.87 -28.68 -14.90
CA SER A 447 -2.18 -28.50 -13.48
C SER A 447 -2.85 -29.75 -12.90
N SER A 448 -2.79 -29.90 -11.57
CA SER A 448 -3.46 -30.98 -10.85
C SER A 448 -4.73 -30.51 -10.13
N LEU A 449 -5.65 -31.42 -9.87
CA LEU A 449 -6.85 -31.14 -9.06
C LEU A 449 -6.49 -30.54 -7.67
N PRO A 450 -5.52 -31.07 -6.91
CA PRO A 450 -5.07 -30.42 -5.67
C PRO A 450 -4.64 -28.97 -5.88
N GLN A 451 -3.86 -28.68 -6.93
CA GLN A 451 -3.40 -27.31 -7.23
C GLN A 451 -4.59 -26.39 -7.52
N GLN A 452 -5.58 -26.85 -8.28
CA GLN A 452 -6.76 -26.04 -8.62
C GLN A 452 -7.66 -25.76 -7.41
N ILE A 453 -7.77 -26.70 -6.47
CA ILE A 453 -8.52 -26.52 -5.23
C ILE A 453 -7.74 -25.62 -4.25
N ALA A 454 -6.42 -25.83 -4.14
CA ALA A 454 -5.54 -24.98 -3.33
C ALA A 454 -5.51 -23.52 -3.84
N LYS A 455 -5.53 -23.29 -5.16
CA LYS A 455 -5.73 -21.95 -5.77
C LYS A 455 -7.01 -21.25 -5.30
N ARG A 456 -8.02 -22.02 -4.85
CA ARG A 456 -9.29 -21.51 -4.31
C ARG A 456 -9.27 -21.37 -2.78
N GLY A 457 -8.15 -21.68 -2.13
CA GLY A 457 -7.95 -21.59 -0.69
C GLY A 457 -8.42 -22.81 0.11
N TYR A 458 -8.89 -23.86 -0.56
CA TYR A 458 -9.44 -25.05 0.09
C TYR A 458 -8.44 -26.21 0.09
N ASP A 459 -8.62 -27.15 1.01
CA ASP A 459 -7.93 -28.44 0.99
C ASP A 459 -8.71 -29.45 0.12
N LEU A 460 -7.99 -30.29 -0.62
CA LEU A 460 -8.60 -31.29 -1.49
C LEU A 460 -9.46 -32.28 -0.69
N ARG A 461 -8.93 -32.77 0.43
CA ARG A 461 -9.60 -33.81 1.20
C ARG A 461 -10.86 -33.27 1.86
N GLU A 462 -10.81 -32.07 2.42
CA GLU A 462 -11.99 -31.39 2.97
C GLU A 462 -13.08 -31.23 1.90
N VAL A 463 -12.73 -30.72 0.72
CA VAL A 463 -13.69 -30.52 -0.38
C VAL A 463 -14.32 -31.84 -0.82
N LEU A 464 -13.53 -32.91 -0.96
CA LEU A 464 -14.05 -34.22 -1.33
C LEU A 464 -14.94 -34.82 -0.23
N GLU A 465 -14.56 -34.69 1.03
CA GLU A 465 -15.36 -35.17 2.17
C GLU A 465 -16.69 -34.41 2.29
N GLU A 466 -16.68 -33.09 2.07
CA GLU A 466 -17.89 -32.26 2.01
C GLU A 466 -18.78 -32.66 0.83
N GLN A 467 -18.20 -32.86 -0.36
CA GLN A 467 -18.94 -33.33 -1.53
C GLN A 467 -19.61 -34.68 -1.26
N ILE A 468 -18.91 -35.65 -0.65
CA ILE A 468 -19.49 -36.95 -0.29
C ILE A 468 -20.67 -36.78 0.67
N LYS A 469 -20.53 -35.93 1.70
CA LYS A 469 -21.62 -35.66 2.66
C LYS A 469 -22.82 -35.00 1.97
N ALA A 470 -22.58 -33.99 1.15
CA ALA A 470 -23.62 -33.26 0.43
C ALA A 470 -24.38 -34.19 -0.53
N LEU A 471 -23.67 -35.04 -1.27
CA LEU A 471 -24.26 -36.01 -2.19
C LEU A 471 -25.10 -37.08 -1.45
N LYS A 472 -24.65 -37.56 -0.29
CA LYS A 472 -25.45 -38.48 0.55
C LYS A 472 -26.76 -37.84 1.00
N ILE A 473 -26.70 -36.58 1.47
CA ILE A 473 -27.90 -35.83 1.87
C ILE A 473 -28.83 -35.63 0.67
N ALA A 474 -28.29 -35.30 -0.51
CA ALA A 474 -29.08 -35.16 -1.72
C ALA A 474 -29.79 -36.48 -2.10
N ASP A 475 -29.07 -37.61 -2.03
CA ASP A 475 -29.61 -38.94 -2.28
C ASP A 475 -30.72 -39.31 -1.26
N GLU A 476 -30.52 -39.00 0.03
CA GLU A 476 -31.52 -39.21 1.10
C GLU A 476 -32.78 -38.35 0.92
N LEU A 477 -32.63 -37.12 0.43
CA LEU A 477 -33.73 -36.18 0.17
C LEU A 477 -34.38 -36.38 -1.21
N GLY A 478 -33.86 -37.27 -2.04
CA GLY A 478 -34.34 -37.49 -3.41
C GLY A 478 -34.08 -36.30 -4.35
N LEU A 479 -33.07 -35.48 -4.07
CA LEU A 479 -32.68 -34.33 -4.88
C LEU A 479 -31.69 -34.75 -5.98
N VAL A 480 -31.96 -34.38 -7.23
CA VAL A 480 -31.03 -34.55 -8.35
C VAL A 480 -30.40 -33.20 -8.67
N LEU A 481 -29.07 -33.11 -8.54
CA LEU A 481 -28.31 -31.88 -8.76
C LEU A 481 -27.57 -31.95 -10.10
N ASP A 482 -27.66 -30.90 -10.92
CA ASP A 482 -26.91 -30.80 -12.19
C ASP A 482 -25.39 -30.87 -12.00
N SER A 483 -24.90 -30.57 -10.79
CA SER A 483 -23.48 -30.67 -10.42
C SER A 483 -23.01 -32.10 -10.16
N ASP A 484 -23.91 -33.09 -10.10
CA ASP A 484 -23.57 -34.50 -9.85
C ASP A 484 -23.39 -35.28 -11.17
N PRO A 485 -22.14 -35.48 -11.63
CA PRO A 485 -21.87 -36.22 -12.86
C PRO A 485 -22.24 -37.71 -12.76
N ARG A 486 -22.59 -38.24 -11.58
CA ARG A 486 -23.07 -39.63 -11.40
C ARG A 486 -24.52 -39.81 -11.87
N LYS A 487 -25.30 -38.73 -11.89
CA LYS A 487 -26.75 -38.75 -12.16
C LYS A 487 -27.10 -37.96 -13.42
N VAL A 488 -26.30 -36.97 -13.79
CA VAL A 488 -26.64 -36.01 -14.85
C VAL A 488 -25.47 -35.79 -15.80
N THR A 489 -25.75 -35.63 -17.10
CA THR A 489 -24.76 -35.24 -18.11
C THR A 489 -24.49 -33.75 -18.05
N ARG A 490 -23.46 -33.27 -18.77
CA ARG A 490 -23.12 -31.84 -18.86
C ARG A 490 -24.28 -30.93 -19.31
N VAL A 491 -25.26 -31.49 -20.01
CA VAL A 491 -26.44 -30.75 -20.52
C VAL A 491 -27.70 -30.95 -19.66
N GLY A 492 -27.58 -31.53 -18.46
CA GLY A 492 -28.70 -31.70 -17.54
C GLY A 492 -29.60 -32.92 -17.84
N GLN A 493 -29.20 -33.81 -18.76
CA GLN A 493 -29.94 -35.05 -19.02
C GLN A 493 -29.53 -36.14 -18.03
N ALA A 494 -30.51 -36.89 -17.50
CA ALA A 494 -30.25 -38.02 -16.61
C ALA A 494 -29.34 -39.06 -17.30
N GLN A 495 -28.29 -39.51 -16.60
CA GLN A 495 -27.43 -40.57 -17.08
C GLN A 495 -28.10 -41.93 -16.85
N SER A 496 -28.12 -42.77 -17.89
CA SER A 496 -28.49 -44.17 -17.72
C SER A 496 -27.41 -44.87 -16.89
N THR A 497 -27.81 -45.47 -15.78
CA THR A 497 -26.94 -46.28 -14.93
C THR A 497 -26.62 -47.61 -15.62
N SER A 498 -25.75 -47.61 -16.63
CA SER A 498 -24.97 -48.78 -17.11
C SER A 498 -24.02 -48.41 -18.25
N PRO A 499 -22.70 -48.37 -18.04
CA PRO A 499 -21.74 -48.43 -19.12
C PRO A 499 -21.57 -49.90 -19.54
N GLY A 500 -22.44 -50.44 -20.41
CA GLY A 500 -22.22 -51.81 -20.91
C GLY A 500 -23.34 -52.63 -21.54
N GLU A 501 -24.54 -52.12 -21.83
CA GLU A 501 -25.50 -52.85 -22.66
C GLU A 501 -25.64 -52.15 -24.01
N ALA A 502 -24.82 -52.58 -24.96
CA ALA A 502 -25.03 -52.29 -26.37
C ALA A 502 -26.25 -53.08 -26.86
N ASP A 503 -27.16 -52.38 -27.55
CA ASP A 503 -28.29 -52.91 -28.29
C ASP A 503 -28.00 -54.25 -28.98
N THR A 504 -28.61 -55.33 -28.49
CA THR A 504 -28.86 -56.53 -29.30
C THR A 504 -30.36 -56.80 -29.34
N ALA A 505 -31.06 -55.96 -30.10
CA ALA A 505 -32.43 -56.23 -30.52
C ALA A 505 -32.51 -56.26 -32.04
N THR A 506 -32.25 -57.42 -32.64
CA THR A 506 -32.87 -57.79 -33.93
C THR A 506 -32.80 -59.31 -34.11
N LYS A 507 -33.93 -59.97 -33.89
CA LYS A 507 -34.22 -61.28 -34.47
C LYS A 507 -35.61 -61.17 -35.10
N PRO A 508 -35.77 -61.38 -36.42
CA PRO A 508 -37.09 -61.37 -37.03
C PRO A 508 -37.73 -62.76 -36.86
N ASP A 509 -38.86 -62.82 -36.17
CA ASP A 509 -39.73 -64.00 -36.21
C ASP A 509 -40.66 -63.88 -37.42
N ASN A 510 -40.60 -64.89 -38.29
CA ASN A 510 -41.54 -65.11 -39.38
C ASN A 510 -42.69 -66.00 -38.85
N PRO A 511 -43.97 -65.73 -39.16
CA PRO A 511 -45.08 -66.48 -38.60
C PRO A 511 -45.36 -67.74 -39.42
N ALA A 512 -45.63 -68.85 -38.72
CA ALA A 512 -46.27 -70.03 -39.30
C ALA A 512 -47.60 -70.28 -38.56
N THR A 513 -48.69 -69.76 -39.10
CA THR A 513 -49.91 -70.51 -39.51
C THR A 513 -50.94 -69.55 -40.09
#